data_AF-A0A0B0DER9-F1
#
_entry.id   AF-A0A0B0DER9-F1
#
_cell.length_a   1.000
_cell.length_b   1.000
_cell.length_c   1.000
_cell.angle_alpha   90.00
_cell.angle_beta   90.00
_cell.angle_gamma   90.00
#
_symmetry.space_group_name_H-M   'P 1'
#
loop_
_entity.id
_entity.type
_entity.pdbx_description
1 polymer ?
#
loop_
_entity_poly.entity_id
_entity_poly.type
_entity_poly.pdbx_seq_one_letter_code
_entity_poly.pdbx_strand_id
1 'polypeptide(L)'
;MEREKKIMAASEAFFAATLAVEDEKAKLREKIAQLQAQVKELDGPRPEAAEHVRSMKDAGLANKEIAELLELSAGEVGQYLRLDAPRAALSESSNPPGHDAFSGGGAPDEETHEDAAV
;
A
#
# COMPACT_ATOMS: atom_id res chain seq x y z
N MET A 1 -42.60 -19.64 -49.30
CA MET A 1 -42.32 -18.39 -48.56
C MET A 1 -42.85 -18.38 -47.13
N GLU A 2 -44.07 -18.84 -46.82
CA GLU A 2 -44.61 -18.76 -45.43
C GLU A 2 -43.80 -19.53 -44.37
N ARG A 3 -43.24 -20.69 -44.72
CA ARG A 3 -42.37 -21.45 -43.81
C ARG A 3 -41.08 -20.70 -43.47
N GLU A 4 -40.44 -20.07 -44.46
CA GLU A 4 -39.22 -19.28 -44.25
C GLU A 4 -39.48 -18.04 -43.39
N LYS A 5 -40.60 -17.34 -43.61
CA LYS A 5 -40.99 -16.20 -42.77
C LYS A 5 -41.16 -16.59 -41.31
N LYS A 6 -41.80 -17.74 -41.03
CA LYS A 6 -41.97 -18.25 -39.66
C LYS A 6 -40.64 -18.64 -39.02
N ILE A 7 -39.74 -19.26 -39.78
CA ILE A 7 -38.39 -19.60 -39.30
C ILE A 7 -37.59 -18.33 -38.99
N MET A 8 -37.64 -17.33 -39.88
CA MET A 8 -36.94 -16.06 -39.68
C MET A 8 -37.43 -15.32 -38.44
N ALA A 9 -38.75 -15.24 -38.23
CA ALA A 9 -39.33 -14.64 -37.03
C ALA A 9 -38.96 -15.40 -35.74
N ALA A 10 -38.95 -16.73 -35.78
CA ALA A 10 -38.54 -17.55 -34.64
C ALA A 10 -37.04 -17.35 -34.30
N SER A 11 -36.18 -17.29 -35.32
CA SER A 11 -34.76 -17.01 -35.14
C SER A 11 -34.53 -15.60 -34.58
N GLU A 12 -35.23 -14.59 -35.08
CA GLU A 12 -35.14 -13.20 -34.58
C GLU A 12 -35.56 -13.11 -33.11
N ALA A 13 -36.67 -13.76 -32.73
CA ALA A 13 -37.11 -13.81 -31.33
C ALA A 13 -36.09 -14.53 -30.43
N PHE A 14 -35.48 -15.62 -30.91
CA PHE A 14 -34.42 -16.32 -30.17
C PHE A 14 -33.20 -15.43 -29.94
N PHE A 15 -32.72 -14.73 -30.98
CA PHE A 15 -31.57 -13.84 -30.85
C PHE A 15 -31.88 -12.66 -29.93
N ALA A 16 -33.06 -12.04 -30.04
CA ALA A 16 -33.47 -10.95 -29.16
C ALA A 16 -33.52 -11.40 -27.69
N ALA A 17 -34.07 -12.58 -27.41
CA ALA A 17 -34.11 -13.14 -26.07
C ALA A 17 -32.70 -13.47 -25.54
N THR A 18 -31.81 -13.96 -26.39
CA THR A 18 -30.44 -14.34 -26.00
C THR A 18 -29.57 -13.11 -25.76
N LEU A 19 -29.67 -12.09 -26.62
CA LEU A 19 -28.94 -10.82 -26.47
C LEU A 19 -29.35 -10.08 -25.19
N ALA A 20 -30.64 -10.07 -24.85
CA ALA A 20 -31.12 -9.48 -23.60
C ALA A 20 -30.48 -10.14 -22.36
N VAL A 21 -30.32 -11.47 -22.39
CA VAL A 21 -29.65 -12.22 -21.32
C VAL A 21 -28.14 -11.91 -21.27
N GLU A 22 -27.50 -11.68 -22.41
CA GLU A 22 -26.09 -11.27 -22.45
C GLU A 22 -25.87 -9.88 -21.86
N ASP A 23 -26.77 -8.93 -22.12
CA ASP A 23 -26.74 -7.59 -21.52
C ASP A 23 -26.93 -7.65 -19.99
N GLU A 24 -27.85 -8.48 -19.50
CA GLU A 24 -28.03 -8.70 -18.06
C GLU A 24 -26.77 -9.31 -17.42
N LYS A 25 -26.13 -10.28 -18.09
CA LYS A 25 -24.85 -10.85 -17.62
C LYS A 25 -23.75 -9.81 -17.57
N ALA A 26 -23.67 -8.91 -18.56
CA ALA A 26 -22.68 -7.83 -18.57
C ALA A 26 -22.88 -6.88 -17.38
N LYS A 27 -24.13 -6.44 -17.13
CA LYS A 27 -24.47 -5.60 -15.97
C LYS A 27 -24.13 -6.25 -14.64
N LEU A 28 -24.41 -7.55 -14.49
CA LEU A 28 -24.07 -8.28 -13.27
C LEU A 28 -22.55 -8.39 -13.06
N ARG A 29 -21.78 -8.64 -14.12
CA ARG A 29 -20.31 -8.67 -14.04
C ARG A 29 -19.73 -7.31 -13.64
N GLU A 30 -20.26 -6.23 -14.19
CA GLU A 30 -19.86 -4.88 -13.80
C GLU A 30 -20.15 -4.62 -12.31
N LYS A 31 -21.35 -4.97 -11.85
CA LYS A 31 -21.72 -4.84 -10.44
C LYS A 31 -20.82 -5.68 -9.52
N ILE A 32 -20.45 -6.89 -9.93
CA ILE A 32 -19.50 -7.74 -9.19
C ILE A 32 -18.14 -7.03 -9.09
N ALA A 33 -17.63 -6.45 -10.19
CA ALA A 33 -16.36 -5.73 -10.17
C ALA A 33 -16.40 -4.50 -9.24
N GLN A 34 -17.50 -3.74 -9.27
CA GLN A 34 -17.70 -2.59 -8.37
C GLN A 34 -17.73 -3.03 -6.90
N LEU A 35 -18.46 -4.10 -6.58
CA LEU A 35 -18.53 -4.64 -5.22
C LEU A 35 -17.19 -5.18 -4.75
N GLN A 36 -16.43 -5.86 -5.62
CA GLN A 36 -15.09 -6.32 -5.31
C GLN A 36 -14.14 -5.16 -5.00
N ALA A 37 -14.25 -4.05 -5.71
CA ALA A 37 -13.48 -2.84 -5.40
C ALA A 37 -13.86 -2.25 -4.04
N GLN A 38 -15.16 -2.13 -3.74
CA GLN A 38 -15.63 -1.63 -2.44
C GLN A 38 -15.20 -2.52 -1.27
N VAL A 39 -15.26 -3.85 -1.43
CA VAL A 39 -14.77 -4.78 -0.41
C VAL A 39 -13.27 -4.60 -0.20
N LYS A 40 -12.50 -4.43 -1.28
CA LYS A 40 -11.05 -4.21 -1.18
C LYS A 40 -10.69 -2.88 -0.49
N GLU A 41 -11.52 -1.85 -0.60
CA GLU A 41 -11.34 -0.60 0.16
C GLU A 41 -11.61 -0.78 1.66
N LEU A 42 -12.43 -1.77 2.02
CA LEU A 42 -12.69 -2.15 3.40
C LEU A 42 -11.70 -3.19 3.94
N ASP A 43 -10.85 -3.76 3.08
CA ASP A 43 -9.77 -4.65 3.47
C ASP A 43 -8.64 -3.86 4.14
N GLY A 44 -8.03 -4.50 5.13
CA GLY A 44 -6.90 -3.94 5.88
C GLY A 44 -7.27 -3.54 7.30
N PRO A 45 -6.26 -3.08 8.07
CA PRO A 45 -6.43 -2.92 9.49
C PRO A 45 -7.20 -1.62 9.82
N ARG A 46 -8.27 -1.76 10.60
CA ARG A 46 -9.09 -0.63 11.07
C ARG A 46 -8.38 0.14 12.19
N PRO A 47 -8.18 1.47 12.07
CA PRO A 47 -7.49 2.25 13.10
C PRO A 47 -8.09 2.08 14.50
N GLU A 48 -9.41 1.96 14.61
CA GLU A 48 -10.13 1.78 15.87
C GLU A 48 -9.77 0.45 16.56
N ALA A 49 -9.44 -0.59 15.80
CA ALA A 49 -9.01 -1.87 16.35
C ALA A 49 -7.52 -1.90 16.73
N ALA A 50 -6.73 -0.92 16.28
CA ALA A 50 -5.31 -0.85 16.59
C ALA A 50 -5.05 -0.60 18.09
N GLU A 51 -5.87 0.23 18.74
CA GLU A 51 -5.80 0.50 20.18
C GLU A 51 -6.04 -0.77 21.02
N HIS A 52 -6.94 -1.65 20.55
CA HIS A 52 -7.21 -2.93 21.21
C HIS A 52 -6.02 -3.89 21.08
N VAL A 53 -5.42 -3.99 19.89
CA VAL A 53 -4.22 -4.81 19.67
C VAL A 53 -3.05 -4.31 20.53
N ARG A 54 -2.87 -2.98 20.66
CA ARG A 54 -1.88 -2.39 21.55
C ARG A 54 -2.16 -2.68 23.02
N SER A 55 -3.40 -2.55 23.47
CA SER A 55 -3.78 -2.86 24.85
C SER A 55 -3.45 -4.31 25.23
N MET A 56 -3.65 -5.26 24.30
CA MET A 56 -3.24 -6.66 24.49
C MET A 56 -1.72 -6.82 24.52
N LYS A 57 -0.99 -6.06 23.69
CA LYS A 57 0.46 -6.06 23.68
C LYS A 57 1.05 -5.53 24.99
N ASP A 58 0.47 -4.46 25.52
CA ASP A 58 0.88 -3.83 26.77
C ASP A 58 0.50 -4.69 27.99
N ALA A 59 -0.54 -5.52 27.89
CA ALA A 59 -0.87 -6.56 28.85
C ALA A 59 0.11 -7.75 28.85
N GLY A 60 1.12 -7.74 27.96
CA GLY A 60 2.20 -8.72 27.93
C GLY A 60 1.99 -9.88 26.95
N LEU A 61 0.92 -9.87 26.14
CA LEU A 61 0.71 -10.94 25.16
C LEU A 61 1.75 -10.85 24.03
N ALA A 62 2.25 -12.00 23.61
CA ALA A 62 3.08 -12.12 22.43
C ALA A 62 2.24 -11.92 21.16
N ASN A 63 2.85 -11.41 20.09
CA ASN A 63 2.14 -11.16 18.83
C ASN A 63 1.48 -12.42 18.24
N LYS A 64 2.05 -13.61 18.53
CA LYS A 64 1.47 -14.90 18.13
C LYS A 64 0.18 -15.22 18.90
N GLU A 65 0.17 -14.97 20.20
CA GLU A 65 -1.01 -15.20 21.06
C GLU A 65 -2.13 -14.22 20.69
N ILE A 66 -1.79 -12.97 20.40
CA ILE A 66 -2.74 -11.97 19.89
C ILE A 66 -3.30 -12.39 18.53
N ALA A 67 -2.44 -12.89 17.63
CA ALA A 67 -2.84 -13.38 16.32
C ALA A 67 -3.84 -14.55 16.43
N GLU A 68 -3.54 -15.52 17.30
CA GLU A 68 -4.43 -16.64 17.57
C GLU A 68 -5.77 -16.19 18.18
N LEU A 69 -5.73 -15.29 19.18
CA LEU A 69 -6.93 -14.80 19.86
C LEU A 69 -7.88 -14.03 18.93
N LEU A 70 -7.31 -13.26 17.99
CA LEU A 70 -8.07 -12.41 17.08
C LEU A 70 -8.35 -13.09 15.74
N GLU A 71 -7.95 -14.36 15.57
CA GLU A 71 -8.01 -15.09 14.30
C GLU A 71 -7.34 -14.31 13.15
N LEU A 72 -6.27 -13.58 13.47
CA LEU A 72 -5.47 -12.81 12.53
C LEU A 72 -4.15 -13.54 12.24
N SER A 73 -3.51 -13.19 11.13
CA SER A 73 -2.12 -13.53 10.92
C SER A 73 -1.18 -12.66 11.77
N ALA A 74 0.00 -13.17 12.10
CA ALA A 74 1.03 -12.38 12.77
C ALA A 74 1.44 -11.12 11.97
N GLY A 75 1.30 -11.17 10.64
CA GLY A 75 1.51 -10.03 9.76
C GLY A 75 0.45 -8.94 9.95
N GLU A 76 -0.82 -9.31 10.08
CA GLU A 76 -1.93 -8.38 10.36
C GLU A 76 -1.80 -7.74 11.74
N VAL A 77 -1.47 -8.51 12.78
CA VAL A 77 -1.17 -7.97 14.11
C VAL A 77 -0.04 -6.95 14.06
N GLY A 78 1.02 -7.24 13.29
CA GLY A 78 2.12 -6.30 13.05
C GLY A 78 1.68 -5.02 12.33
N GLN A 79 0.71 -5.10 11.42
CA GLN A 79 0.15 -3.92 10.74
C GLN A 79 -0.67 -3.05 11.69
N TYR A 80 -1.51 -3.65 12.54
CA TYR A 80 -2.25 -2.94 13.59
C TYR A 80 -1.33 -2.20 14.56
N LEU A 81 -0.26 -2.84 15.04
CA LEU A 81 0.70 -2.21 15.95
C LEU A 81 1.45 -1.02 15.31
N ARG A 82 1.62 -1.01 13.98
CA ARG A 82 2.28 0.09 13.24
C ARG A 82 1.36 1.27 13.01
N LEU A 83 0.05 1.05 12.82
CA LEU A 83 -0.93 2.13 12.61
C LEU A 83 -1.04 3.06 13.81
N ASP A 84 -0.90 2.51 15.01
CA ASP A 84 -1.02 3.26 16.25
C ASP A 84 0.33 3.86 16.68
N ALA A 85 1.45 3.57 15.99
CA ALA A 85 2.76 4.10 16.36
C ALA A 85 2.70 5.64 16.29
N PRO A 86 2.98 6.37 17.39
CA PRO A 86 2.88 7.82 17.37
C PRO A 86 3.81 8.37 16.29
N ARG A 87 3.28 9.33 15.53
CA ARG A 87 3.95 10.14 14.48
C ARG A 87 5.12 11.00 15.03
N ALA A 88 5.80 10.57 16.08
CA ALA A 88 6.88 11.28 16.75
C ALA A 88 8.28 10.73 16.38
N ALA A 89 8.39 9.53 15.82
CA ALA A 89 9.70 8.92 15.54
C ALA A 89 10.31 9.23 14.16
N LEU A 90 9.75 10.17 13.39
CA LEU A 90 10.26 10.55 12.05
C LEU A 90 10.83 11.97 11.98
N SER A 91 11.07 12.66 13.10
CA SER A 91 11.58 14.03 13.07
C SER A 91 12.75 14.36 14.02
N GLU A 92 13.41 13.37 14.61
CA GLU A 92 14.66 13.60 15.36
C GLU A 92 15.82 12.76 14.79
N SER A 93 16.32 13.19 13.64
CA SER A 93 17.73 13.01 13.27
C SER A 93 18.28 14.40 12.94
N SER A 94 18.24 15.27 13.94
CA SER A 94 18.94 16.55 13.92
C SER A 94 20.30 16.34 14.58
N ASN A 95 21.35 16.46 13.75
CA ASN A 95 22.79 16.54 14.04
C ASN A 95 23.56 15.28 14.45
N PRO A 96 24.55 14.86 13.64
CA PRO A 96 25.82 14.36 14.16
C PRO A 96 26.74 15.52 14.59
N PRO A 97 27.61 15.32 15.60
CA PRO A 97 28.60 16.30 16.04
C PRO A 97 29.67 16.49 14.95
N GLY A 98 29.86 17.73 14.50
CA GLY A 98 30.96 18.11 13.62
C GLY A 98 32.29 17.97 14.37
N HIS A 99 33.00 16.88 14.11
CA HIS A 99 34.41 16.72 14.44
C HIS A 99 35.19 16.61 13.12
N ASP A 100 35.54 17.76 12.56
CA ASP A 100 36.60 17.86 11.55
C ASP A 100 37.56 18.97 11.99
N ALA A 101 38.49 18.57 12.86
CA ALA A 101 39.69 19.33 13.15
C ALA A 101 40.73 19.05 12.07
N PHE A 102 40.57 19.63 10.86
CA PHE A 102 41.70 19.87 9.96
C PHE A 102 41.33 20.89 8.87
N SER A 103 41.75 22.15 9.05
CA SER A 103 41.94 23.08 7.94
C SER A 103 43.11 23.97 8.28
N GLY A 104 44.28 23.56 7.78
CA GLY A 104 45.41 24.43 7.59
C GLY A 104 45.09 25.48 6.52
N GLY A 105 45.65 26.68 6.70
CA GLY A 105 45.49 27.76 5.75
C GLY A 105 45.91 29.11 6.32
N GLY A 106 47.03 29.16 7.04
CA GLY A 106 47.72 30.40 7.35
C GLY A 106 48.81 30.63 6.31
N ALA A 107 48.59 31.55 5.39
CA ALA A 107 49.67 32.30 4.75
C ALA A 107 50.01 33.47 5.70
N PRO A 108 51.27 33.94 5.80
CA PRO A 108 51.81 34.72 4.68
C PRO A 108 53.36 34.70 4.49
N ASP A 109 53.72 35.18 3.29
CA ASP A 109 54.89 35.99 2.88
C ASP A 109 56.35 35.48 2.94
N GLU A 110 57.09 35.96 1.92
CA GLU A 110 58.56 36.12 1.80
C GLU A 110 59.37 34.81 1.70
N GLU A 111 60.44 34.64 0.93
CA GLU A 111 61.23 35.39 -0.05
C GLU A 111 62.31 34.37 -0.53
N THR A 112 63.09 34.69 -1.56
CA THR A 112 64.36 34.04 -2.00
C THR A 112 64.21 32.74 -2.83
N HIS A 113 64.44 32.77 -4.15
CA HIS A 113 65.70 32.90 -4.92
C HIS A 113 66.46 31.58 -5.09
N GLU A 114 66.87 31.36 -6.36
CA GLU A 114 67.98 30.51 -6.82
C GLU A 114 67.75 28.99 -6.75
N ASP A 115 68.20 28.16 -7.69
CA ASP A 115 68.91 28.29 -8.96
C ASP A 115 68.94 26.88 -9.59
N ALA A 116 69.18 26.83 -10.90
CA ALA A 116 69.76 25.71 -11.65
C ALA A 116 69.03 24.35 -11.70
N ALA A 117 69.11 23.56 -12.75
CA ALA A 117 69.46 23.70 -14.16
C ALA A 117 69.10 22.33 -14.77
N VAL A 118 68.80 22.37 -16.07
CA VAL A 118 68.90 21.32 -17.10
C VAL A 118 69.36 19.93 -16.66
#